data_AF-A0A6P0R6T0-F1
#
_entry.id   AF-A0A6P0R6T0-F1
#
_cell.length_a   1.000
_cell.length_b   1.000
_cell.length_c   1.000
_cell.angle_alpha   90.00
_cell.angle_beta   90.00
_cell.angle_gamma   90.00
#
_symmetry.space_group_name_H-M   'P 1'
#
loop_
_entity.id
_entity.type
_entity.pdbx_description
1 polymer ?
#
loop_
_entity_poly.entity_id
_entity_poly.type
_entity_poly.pdbx_seq_one_letter_code
_entity_poly.pdbx_strand_id
1 'polypeptide(L)'
;MTEFSDLKSFVDSWEDRFVEVTEFDIFKQSPNGNINTDGTAACCDSPIFTKYHRYFKRSIEPGVRDLTIALILKLNCITYSSCEGHFSTKDAVMRQRYVAVMPRDEEEYQCLFNTFNQIAELTNERFSNNPVKVVMGNDNLELEGKVIKCLTLFFVSNNADEAEYFREIEPVYDYVLENINQSKNQ
;
A
#
# COMPACT_ATOMS: atom_id res chain seq x y z
N MET A 1 -6.22 14.88 -0.23
CA MET A 1 -5.60 15.03 -1.55
C MET A 1 -4.11 14.99 -1.32
N THR A 2 -3.47 13.95 -1.82
CA THR A 2 -2.02 13.75 -1.67
C THR A 2 -1.34 14.44 -2.84
N GLU A 3 -0.46 15.40 -2.56
CA GLU A 3 0.27 16.15 -3.59
C GLU A 3 1.62 15.46 -3.84
N PHE A 4 1.90 15.14 -5.10
CA PHE A 4 3.08 14.36 -5.49
C PHE A 4 3.85 15.18 -6.52
N SER A 5 4.95 15.79 -6.09
CA SER A 5 5.68 16.83 -6.84
C SER A 5 6.30 16.37 -8.17
N ASP A 6 6.51 15.07 -8.36
CA ASP A 6 7.00 14.49 -9.62
C ASP A 6 6.36 13.14 -9.97
N LEU A 7 5.02 13.07 -9.93
CA LEU A 7 4.30 11.82 -10.16
C LEU A 7 4.47 11.32 -11.61
N LYS A 8 4.64 12.23 -12.57
CA LYS A 8 4.82 11.88 -13.97
C LYS A 8 6.12 11.11 -14.19
N SER A 9 7.25 11.61 -13.66
CA SER A 9 8.54 10.91 -13.81
C SER A 9 8.52 9.58 -13.05
N PHE A 10 7.83 9.50 -11.92
CA PHE A 10 7.64 8.24 -11.20
C PHE A 10 6.88 7.19 -12.04
N VAL A 11 5.77 7.57 -12.67
CA VAL A 11 5.00 6.68 -13.55
C VAL A 11 5.85 6.23 -14.75
N ASP A 12 6.51 7.19 -15.41
CA ASP A 12 7.30 6.93 -16.61
C ASP A 12 8.50 6.01 -16.32
N SER A 13 9.08 6.11 -15.11
CA SER A 13 10.23 5.30 -14.69
C SER A 13 9.85 3.97 -14.01
N TRP A 14 8.57 3.67 -13.83
CA TRP A 14 8.13 2.45 -13.13
C TRP A 14 8.65 1.16 -13.77
N GLU A 15 8.74 1.14 -15.10
CA GLU A 15 9.26 -0.01 -15.88
C GLU A 15 10.75 0.11 -16.22
N ASP A 16 11.42 1.19 -15.81
CA ASP A 16 12.83 1.40 -16.11
C ASP A 16 13.71 0.50 -15.25
N ARG A 17 14.54 -0.31 -15.90
CA ARG A 17 15.48 -1.24 -15.24
C ARG A 17 16.83 -0.59 -14.92
N PHE A 18 17.08 0.62 -15.41
CA PHE A 18 18.34 1.33 -15.26
C PHE A 18 18.22 2.53 -14.32
N VAL A 19 17.53 2.33 -13.20
CA VAL A 19 17.36 3.37 -12.17
C VAL A 19 18.68 3.60 -11.44
N GLU A 20 19.25 4.79 -11.59
CA GLU A 20 20.44 5.20 -10.86
C GLU A 20 20.13 5.50 -9.39
N VAL A 21 21.15 5.38 -8.54
CA VAL A 21 21.06 5.70 -7.13
C VAL A 21 21.54 7.12 -6.94
N THR A 22 20.71 7.96 -6.36
CA THR A 22 21.00 9.37 -6.10
C THR A 22 21.30 9.61 -4.63
N GLU A 23 21.92 10.75 -4.33
CA GLU A 23 22.13 11.20 -2.95
C GLU A 23 20.83 11.55 -2.21
N PHE A 24 19.71 11.67 -2.94
CA PHE A 24 18.37 11.95 -2.41
C PHE A 24 17.59 10.67 -2.07
N ASP A 25 18.17 9.48 -2.32
CA ASP A 25 17.56 8.18 -2.01
C ASP A 25 17.68 7.84 -0.52
N ILE A 26 17.07 8.67 0.31
CA ILE A 26 17.17 8.61 1.76
C ILE A 26 15.81 8.19 2.33
N PHE A 27 15.84 7.18 3.20
CA PHE A 27 14.73 6.83 4.06
C PHE A 27 15.27 6.48 5.45
N LYS A 28 14.45 6.74 6.45
CA LYS A 28 14.76 6.51 7.85
C LYS A 28 13.63 5.68 8.46
N GLN A 29 13.98 4.96 9.50
CA GLN A 29 13.00 4.23 10.31
C GLN A 29 12.79 4.98 11.62
N SER A 30 11.55 5.28 11.96
CA SER A 30 11.18 5.86 13.26
C SER A 30 11.39 4.83 14.38
N PRO A 31 11.48 5.25 15.66
CA PRO A 31 11.54 4.33 16.79
C PRO A 31 10.36 3.35 16.85
N ASN A 32 9.24 3.69 16.22
CA ASN A 32 8.01 2.88 16.20
C ASN A 32 7.90 1.99 14.94
N GLY A 33 8.92 2.00 14.07
CA GLY A 33 8.97 1.14 12.89
C GLY A 33 8.56 1.81 11.59
N ASN A 34 7.97 3.01 11.62
CA ASN A 34 7.55 3.74 10.42
C ASN A 34 8.72 3.99 9.49
N ILE A 35 8.55 3.79 8.18
CA ILE A 35 9.56 4.16 7.19
C ILE A 35 9.10 5.39 6.39
N ASN A 36 9.86 6.47 6.47
CA ASN A 36 9.62 7.74 5.77
C ASN A 36 10.92 8.51 5.52
N THR A 37 10.86 9.66 4.86
CA THR A 37 12.07 10.45 4.52
C THR A 37 12.65 11.18 5.75
N ASP A 38 11.81 11.52 6.74
CA ASP A 38 12.19 12.34 7.90
C ASP A 38 12.55 11.52 9.15
N GLY A 39 12.11 10.27 9.24
CA GLY A 39 12.31 9.34 10.37
C GLY A 39 11.34 9.55 11.52
N THR A 40 10.21 10.23 11.31
CA THR A 40 9.27 10.58 12.39
C THR A 40 8.06 9.63 12.43
N ALA A 41 7.27 9.68 13.51
CA ALA A 41 5.98 8.97 13.55
C ALA A 41 4.90 9.67 12.68
N ALA A 42 5.07 10.99 12.48
CA ALA A 42 4.25 11.79 11.58
C ALA A 42 4.74 11.58 10.13
N CYS A 43 4.29 10.50 9.49
CA CYS A 43 4.60 10.27 8.08
C CYS A 43 3.97 11.38 7.22
N CYS A 44 4.74 12.43 6.96
CA CYS A 44 4.43 13.51 6.03
C CYS A 44 4.84 13.09 4.61
N ASP A 45 6.00 12.42 4.48
CA ASP A 45 6.62 12.08 3.19
C ASP A 45 7.16 10.64 3.20
N SER A 46 6.58 9.76 2.39
CA SER A 46 7.15 8.42 2.18
C SER A 46 8.22 8.45 1.09
N PRO A 47 9.35 7.75 1.23
CA PRO A 47 10.30 7.58 0.14
C PRO A 47 9.64 6.81 -1.00
N ILE A 48 9.66 7.38 -2.20
CA ILE A 48 8.99 6.78 -3.35
C ILE A 48 10.04 6.26 -4.31
N PHE A 49 10.13 4.94 -4.37
CA PHE A 49 11.05 4.24 -5.25
C PHE A 49 10.27 3.42 -6.28
N THR A 50 10.80 3.33 -7.49
CA THR A 50 10.25 2.43 -8.52
C THR A 50 10.64 0.98 -8.25
N LYS A 51 9.89 0.02 -8.81
CA LYS A 51 10.04 -1.42 -8.48
C LYS A 51 11.43 -2.01 -8.75
N TYR A 52 12.20 -1.43 -9.68
CA TYR A 52 13.57 -1.88 -9.99
C TYR A 52 14.65 -1.14 -9.19
N HIS A 53 14.29 -0.10 -8.45
CA HIS A 53 15.24 0.63 -7.62
C HIS A 53 15.81 -0.26 -6.51
N ARG A 54 17.13 -0.23 -6.28
CA ARG A 54 17.81 -1.13 -5.34
C ARG A 54 17.32 -1.03 -3.89
N TYR A 55 16.72 0.11 -3.52
CA TYR A 55 16.18 0.34 -2.17
C TYR A 55 14.68 0.08 -2.06
N PHE A 56 13.98 -0.20 -3.16
CA PHE A 56 12.54 -0.41 -3.19
C PHE A 56 12.06 -1.40 -2.13
N LYS A 57 12.61 -2.63 -2.13
CA LYS A 57 12.21 -3.64 -1.14
C LYS A 57 12.50 -3.22 0.31
N ARG A 58 13.56 -2.43 0.52
CA ARG A 58 14.00 -1.98 1.85
C ARG A 58 13.21 -0.79 2.37
N SER A 59 12.59 -0.01 1.48
CA SER A 59 11.76 1.14 1.87
C SER A 59 10.35 0.74 2.28
N ILE A 60 9.94 -0.51 2.04
CA ILE A 60 8.62 -1.01 2.44
C ILE A 60 8.71 -1.65 3.83
N GLU A 61 7.77 -1.27 4.69
CA GLU A 61 7.60 -1.80 6.04
C GLU A 61 7.37 -3.33 6.02
N PRO A 62 8.01 -4.11 6.93
CA PRO A 62 7.96 -5.57 6.90
C PRO A 62 6.54 -6.18 6.84
N GLY A 63 5.59 -5.66 7.62
CA GLY A 63 4.24 -6.22 7.73
C GLY A 63 3.33 -5.99 6.51
N VAL A 64 3.79 -5.22 5.52
CA VAL A 64 3.06 -5.03 4.26
C VAL A 64 3.87 -5.38 3.01
N ARG A 65 5.20 -5.55 3.16
CA ARG A 65 6.15 -5.76 2.06
C ARG A 65 5.76 -6.86 1.08
N ASP A 66 5.39 -8.04 1.58
CA ASP A 66 5.14 -9.19 0.69
C ASP A 66 3.88 -8.99 -0.14
N LEU A 67 2.83 -8.39 0.44
CA LEU A 67 1.63 -7.96 -0.28
C LEU A 67 1.96 -6.88 -1.33
N THR A 68 2.72 -5.84 -0.96
CA THR A 68 3.13 -4.80 -1.92
C THR A 68 3.88 -5.41 -3.11
N ILE A 69 4.83 -6.32 -2.85
CA ILE A 69 5.57 -7.02 -3.91
C ILE A 69 4.66 -7.93 -4.73
N ALA A 70 3.75 -8.68 -4.10
CA ALA A 70 2.84 -9.57 -4.79
C ALA A 70 1.91 -8.81 -5.72
N LEU A 71 1.36 -7.66 -5.29
CA LEU A 71 0.55 -6.79 -6.14
C LEU A 71 1.30 -6.36 -7.41
N ILE A 72 2.55 -5.96 -7.28
CA ILE A 72 3.39 -5.55 -8.42
C ILE A 72 3.68 -6.73 -9.35
N LEU A 73 4.04 -7.88 -8.80
CA LEU A 73 4.48 -9.02 -9.63
C LEU A 73 3.32 -9.83 -10.21
N LYS A 74 2.15 -9.85 -9.55
CA LYS A 74 1.00 -10.69 -9.88
C LYS A 74 -0.14 -9.96 -10.54
N LEU A 75 -0.25 -8.65 -10.31
CA LEU A 75 -1.27 -7.81 -10.94
C LEU A 75 -0.66 -6.69 -11.80
N ASN A 76 0.67 -6.65 -11.90
CA ASN A 76 1.41 -5.65 -12.69
C ASN A 76 1.04 -4.20 -12.38
N CYS A 77 0.68 -3.87 -11.13
CA CYS A 77 0.24 -2.51 -10.78
C CYS A 77 1.39 -1.60 -10.33
N ILE A 78 1.12 -0.29 -10.27
CA ILE A 78 1.99 0.71 -9.65
C ILE A 78 1.56 0.89 -8.20
N THR A 79 2.48 0.74 -7.23
CA THR A 79 2.22 1.04 -5.82
C THR A 79 2.87 2.37 -5.45
N TYR A 80 2.12 3.30 -4.87
CA TYR A 80 2.66 4.64 -4.51
C TYR A 80 2.70 4.91 -3.01
N SER A 81 1.96 4.13 -2.21
CA SER A 81 1.98 4.25 -0.74
C SER A 81 1.61 2.92 -0.09
N SER A 82 2.16 2.65 1.09
CA SER A 82 1.81 1.49 1.91
C SER A 82 2.15 1.73 3.38
N CYS A 83 1.43 1.06 4.27
CA CYS A 83 1.63 1.14 5.72
C CYS A 83 1.37 -0.23 6.33
N GLU A 84 2.21 -0.72 7.25
CA GLU A 84 2.01 -1.99 7.97
C GLU A 84 0.97 -1.88 9.09
N GLY A 85 0.59 -0.65 9.42
CA GLY A 85 -0.29 -0.31 10.54
C GLY A 85 0.52 0.01 11.80
N HIS A 86 0.08 1.01 12.56
CA HIS A 86 0.80 1.50 13.74
C HIS A 86 -0.17 1.87 14.86
N PHE A 87 0.16 1.53 16.11
CA PHE A 87 -0.58 1.97 17.29
C PHE A 87 -0.64 3.50 17.36
N SER A 88 -1.69 4.01 18.02
CA SER A 88 -1.73 5.43 18.36
C SER A 88 -0.57 5.79 19.29
N THR A 89 -0.07 7.01 19.10
CA THR A 89 0.99 7.61 19.91
C THR A 89 0.50 8.97 20.42
N LYS A 90 1.32 9.68 21.19
CA LYS A 90 0.99 11.05 21.62
C LYS A 90 0.80 12.00 20.45
N ASP A 91 1.48 11.75 19.33
CA ASP A 91 1.58 12.67 18.20
C ASP A 91 0.83 12.19 16.95
N ALA A 92 0.27 10.97 16.97
CA ALA A 92 -0.42 10.39 15.82
C ALA A 92 -1.55 9.43 16.26
N VAL A 93 -2.65 9.45 15.51
CA VAL A 93 -3.74 8.47 15.65
C VAL A 93 -3.30 7.10 15.14
N MET A 94 -4.04 6.05 15.54
CA MET A 94 -3.82 4.70 15.01
C MET A 94 -3.91 4.69 13.48
N ARG A 95 -2.99 3.96 12.87
CA ARG A 95 -2.95 3.74 11.43
C ARG A 95 -3.26 2.29 11.11
N GLN A 96 -4.17 2.13 10.16
CA GLN A 96 -4.52 0.84 9.61
C GLN A 96 -3.48 0.41 8.56
N ARG A 97 -3.32 -0.90 8.38
CA ARG A 97 -2.50 -1.48 7.31
C ARG A 97 -3.17 -1.23 5.96
N TYR A 98 -2.38 -0.83 4.96
CA TYR A 98 -2.88 -0.66 3.60
C TYR A 98 -1.79 -0.74 2.54
N VAL A 99 -2.21 -1.00 1.29
CA VAL A 99 -1.42 -0.76 0.08
C VAL A 99 -2.25 0.03 -0.92
N ALA A 100 -1.72 1.16 -1.36
CA ALA A 100 -2.32 2.03 -2.36
C ALA A 100 -1.68 1.82 -3.73
N VAL A 101 -2.54 1.65 -4.74
CA VAL A 101 -2.16 1.40 -6.13
C VAL A 101 -2.72 2.47 -7.04
N MET A 102 -1.96 2.77 -8.08
CA MET A 102 -2.30 3.74 -9.11
C MET A 102 -2.41 3.00 -10.45
N PRO A 103 -3.63 2.79 -10.97
CA PRO A 103 -3.84 2.26 -12.30
C PRO A 103 -3.29 3.22 -13.36
N ARG A 104 -2.74 2.70 -14.46
CA ARG A 104 -2.22 3.50 -15.58
C ARG A 104 -3.32 4.06 -16.48
N ASP A 105 -4.43 3.33 -16.55
CA ASP A 105 -5.60 3.68 -17.35
C ASP A 105 -6.90 3.14 -16.73
N GLU A 106 -8.03 3.42 -17.38
CA GLU A 106 -9.35 3.00 -16.89
C GLU A 106 -9.57 1.49 -17.03
N GLU A 107 -8.93 0.81 -17.99
CA GLU A 107 -9.03 -0.65 -18.12
C GLU A 107 -8.34 -1.35 -16.94
N GLU A 108 -7.12 -0.92 -16.61
CA GLU A 108 -6.39 -1.36 -15.44
C GLU A 108 -7.16 -1.03 -14.16
N TYR A 109 -7.78 0.16 -14.07
CA TYR A 109 -8.60 0.54 -12.92
C TYR A 109 -9.74 -0.45 -12.70
N GLN A 110 -10.52 -0.77 -13.74
CA GLN A 110 -11.65 -1.68 -13.62
C GLN A 110 -11.21 -3.10 -13.29
N CYS A 111 -10.10 -3.56 -13.87
CA CYS A 111 -9.52 -4.88 -13.56
C CYS A 111 -9.10 -4.98 -12.09
N LEU A 112 -8.34 -4.00 -11.59
CA LEU A 112 -7.89 -3.95 -10.20
C LEU A 112 -9.07 -3.78 -9.23
N PHE A 113 -10.04 -2.94 -9.57
CA PHE A 113 -11.24 -2.73 -8.77
C PHE A 113 -12.03 -4.03 -8.57
N ASN A 114 -12.28 -4.76 -9.66
CA ASN A 114 -12.98 -6.05 -9.60
C ASN A 114 -12.20 -7.09 -8.80
N THR A 115 -10.89 -7.16 -9.02
CA THR A 115 -9.99 -8.08 -8.30
C THR A 115 -9.99 -7.79 -6.81
N PHE A 116 -9.85 -6.52 -6.41
CA PHE A 116 -9.81 -6.12 -5.00
C PHE A 116 -11.16 -6.32 -4.31
N ASN A 117 -12.27 -6.00 -4.98
CA ASN A 117 -13.60 -6.27 -4.41
C ASN A 117 -13.84 -7.77 -4.21
N GLN A 118 -13.51 -8.61 -5.20
CA GLN A 118 -13.64 -10.05 -5.07
C GLN A 118 -12.82 -10.59 -3.89
N ILE A 119 -11.57 -10.13 -3.74
CA ILE A 119 -10.70 -10.55 -2.63
C ILE A 119 -11.23 -10.05 -1.30
N ALA A 120 -11.71 -8.81 -1.23
CA ALA A 120 -12.31 -8.24 -0.03
C ALA A 120 -13.56 -9.03 0.40
N GLU A 121 -14.45 -9.35 -0.54
CA GLU A 121 -15.65 -10.17 -0.30
C GLU A 121 -15.29 -11.56 0.21
N LEU A 122 -14.44 -12.30 -0.51
CA LEU A 122 -14.00 -13.65 -0.11
C LEU A 122 -13.33 -13.65 1.26
N THR A 123 -12.50 -12.64 1.55
CA THR A 123 -11.82 -12.52 2.84
C THR A 123 -12.81 -12.21 3.96
N ASN A 124 -13.71 -11.25 3.74
CA ASN A 124 -14.69 -10.85 4.75
C ASN A 124 -15.73 -11.95 5.03
N GLU A 125 -16.06 -12.78 4.05
CA GLU A 125 -16.89 -13.97 4.23
C GLU A 125 -16.14 -15.03 5.05
N ARG A 126 -14.89 -15.34 4.67
CA ARG A 126 -14.04 -16.31 5.36
C ARG A 126 -13.80 -15.95 6.83
N PHE A 127 -13.61 -14.65 7.09
CA PHE A 127 -13.33 -14.07 8.39
C PHE A 127 -14.51 -13.23 8.91
N SER A 128 -15.73 -13.76 8.78
CA SER A 128 -16.98 -13.05 9.13
C SER A 128 -17.00 -12.51 10.56
N ASN A 129 -16.45 -13.25 11.53
CA ASN A 129 -16.39 -12.84 12.94
C ASN A 129 -15.06 -12.18 13.34
N ASN A 130 -14.09 -12.05 12.42
CA ASN A 130 -12.82 -11.40 12.73
C ASN A 130 -13.03 -9.87 12.84
N PRO A 131 -12.35 -9.20 13.79
CA PRO A 131 -12.42 -7.75 13.97
C PRO A 131 -11.72 -6.95 12.87
N VAL A 132 -10.95 -7.59 11.99
CA VAL A 132 -10.31 -6.96 10.84
C VAL A 132 -11.11 -7.26 9.59
N LYS A 133 -11.43 -6.21 8.83
CA LYS A 133 -12.13 -6.31 7.54
C LYS A 133 -11.25 -5.78 6.43
N VAL A 134 -11.36 -6.39 5.26
CA VAL A 134 -10.70 -5.89 4.06
C VAL A 134 -11.67 -4.99 3.32
N VAL A 135 -11.25 -3.76 3.03
CA VAL A 135 -12.07 -2.78 2.33
C VAL A 135 -11.28 -2.17 1.20
N MET A 136 -11.92 -2.03 0.05
CA MET A 136 -11.39 -1.25 -1.06
C MET A 136 -11.81 0.21 -0.85
N GLY A 137 -10.82 1.10 -0.76
CA GLY A 137 -11.00 2.54 -0.75
C GLY A 137 -10.67 3.14 -2.11
N ASN A 138 -11.40 4.18 -2.49
CA ASN A 138 -11.04 5.03 -3.63
C ASN A 138 -10.27 6.24 -3.11
N ASP A 139 -9.12 6.51 -3.72
CA ASP A 139 -8.34 7.72 -3.48
C ASP A 139 -8.12 8.47 -4.80
N ASN A 140 -7.70 9.72 -4.73
CA ASN A 140 -7.44 10.56 -5.89
C ASN A 140 -6.09 11.24 -5.72
N LEU A 141 -5.21 11.05 -6.70
CA LEU A 141 -3.97 11.81 -6.84
C LEU A 141 -4.19 12.94 -7.83
N GLU A 142 -3.65 14.12 -7.51
CA GLU A 142 -3.61 15.23 -8.47
C GLU A 142 -2.22 15.27 -9.12
N LEU A 143 -2.19 15.29 -10.45
CA LEU A 143 -1.00 15.41 -11.27
C LEU A 143 -1.22 16.49 -12.32
N GLU A 144 -0.48 17.60 -12.21
CA GLU A 144 -0.49 18.70 -13.20
C GLU A 144 -1.92 19.17 -13.55
N GLY A 145 -2.82 19.22 -12.56
CA GLY A 145 -4.23 19.60 -12.74
C GLY A 145 -5.16 18.49 -13.28
N LYS A 146 -4.68 17.25 -13.40
CA LYS A 146 -5.48 16.06 -13.68
C LYS A 146 -5.67 15.23 -12.42
N VAL A 147 -6.88 14.71 -12.22
CA VAL A 147 -7.19 13.77 -11.14
C VAL A 147 -7.04 12.34 -11.65
N ILE A 148 -6.17 11.57 -11.00
CA ILE A 148 -5.97 10.14 -11.24
C ILE A 148 -6.69 9.37 -10.14
N LYS A 149 -7.63 8.52 -10.53
CA LYS A 149 -8.31 7.61 -9.60
C LYS A 149 -7.34 6.53 -9.15
N CYS A 150 -7.24 6.35 -7.85
CA CYS A 150 -6.40 5.36 -7.21
C CYS A 150 -7.26 4.41 -6.38
N LEU A 151 -6.72 3.21 -6.14
CA LEU A 151 -7.37 2.19 -5.34
C LEU A 151 -6.49 1.88 -4.14
N THR A 152 -7.08 1.72 -2.98
CA THR A 152 -6.35 1.33 -1.77
C THR A 152 -7.00 0.11 -1.14
N LEU A 153 -6.20 -0.93 -0.92
CA LEU A 153 -6.62 -2.11 -0.18
C LEU A 153 -6.31 -1.89 1.30
N PHE A 154 -7.35 -1.66 2.10
CA PHE A 154 -7.26 -1.41 3.54
C PHE A 154 -7.61 -2.65 4.35
N PHE A 155 -6.91 -2.82 5.46
CA PHE A 155 -7.29 -3.71 6.56
C PHE A 155 -7.83 -2.85 7.70
N VAL A 156 -9.14 -2.75 7.83
CA VAL A 156 -9.79 -1.82 8.77
C VAL A 156 -10.24 -2.53 10.04
N SER A 157 -10.19 -1.83 11.18
CA SER A 157 -10.83 -2.30 12.41
C SER A 157 -12.35 -2.21 12.29
N ASN A 158 -13.04 -3.26 12.73
CA ASN A 158 -14.49 -3.36 12.80
C ASN A 158 -14.92 -3.55 14.26
N ASN A 159 -15.16 -2.43 14.94
CA ASN A 159 -15.57 -2.36 16.36
C ASN A 159 -14.57 -2.97 17.37
N ALA A 160 -13.31 -3.15 16.97
CA ALA A 160 -12.25 -3.62 17.87
C ALA A 160 -11.36 -2.47 18.33
N ASP A 161 -10.80 -2.63 19.53
CA ASP A 161 -9.71 -1.77 19.99
C ASP A 161 -8.41 -2.05 19.21
N GLU A 162 -7.42 -1.19 19.41
CA GLU A 162 -6.14 -1.30 18.68
C GLU A 162 -5.42 -2.62 18.98
N ALA A 163 -5.44 -3.08 20.22
CA ALA A 163 -4.72 -4.29 20.62
C ALA A 163 -5.35 -5.54 19.99
N GLU A 164 -6.68 -5.59 19.93
CA GLU A 164 -7.40 -6.63 19.22
C GLU A 164 -7.17 -6.55 17.70
N TYR A 165 -7.22 -5.37 17.10
CA TYR A 165 -6.91 -5.19 15.67
C TYR A 165 -5.53 -5.75 15.30
N PHE A 166 -4.48 -5.34 16.02
CA PHE A 166 -3.11 -5.76 15.72
C PHE A 166 -2.85 -7.25 16.03
N ARG A 167 -3.61 -7.85 16.95
CA ARG A 167 -3.52 -9.28 17.23
C ARG A 167 -4.14 -10.12 16.11
N GLU A 168 -5.22 -9.63 15.50
CA GLU A 168 -6.07 -10.42 14.60
C GLU A 168 -5.82 -10.14 13.10
N ILE A 169 -4.95 -9.19 12.75
CA ILE A 169 -4.70 -8.80 11.36
C ILE A 169 -3.95 -9.86 10.55
N GLU A 170 -2.99 -10.57 11.13
CA GLU A 170 -2.08 -11.44 10.35
C GLU A 170 -2.82 -12.57 9.62
N PRO A 171 -3.78 -13.31 10.23
CA PRO A 171 -4.55 -14.31 9.50
C PRO A 171 -5.33 -13.76 8.31
N VAL A 172 -5.83 -12.51 8.42
CA VAL A 172 -6.56 -11.82 7.34
C VAL A 172 -5.59 -11.38 6.24
N TYR A 173 -4.43 -10.85 6.63
CA TYR A 173 -3.35 -10.47 5.71
C TYR A 173 -2.83 -11.66 4.89
N ASP A 174 -2.53 -12.77 5.55
CA ASP A 174 -2.01 -13.98 4.92
C ASP A 174 -2.99 -14.53 3.88
N TYR A 175 -4.29 -14.51 4.18
CA TYR A 175 -5.31 -14.96 3.24
C TYR A 175 -5.44 -14.02 2.04
N VAL A 176 -5.38 -12.70 2.23
CA VAL A 176 -5.33 -11.75 1.11
C VAL A 176 -4.10 -12.00 0.23
N LEU A 177 -2.93 -12.16 0.86
CA LEU A 177 -1.67 -12.42 0.16
C LEU A 177 -1.73 -13.73 -0.64
N GLU A 178 -2.34 -14.78 -0.08
CA GLU A 178 -2.57 -16.04 -0.78
C GLU A 178 -3.45 -15.85 -2.03
N ASN A 179 -4.58 -15.15 -1.88
CA ASN A 179 -5.51 -14.90 -3.00
C ASN A 179 -4.85 -14.05 -4.11
N ILE A 180 -4.05 -13.06 -3.76
CA ILE A 180 -3.27 -12.28 -4.74
C ILE A 180 -2.24 -13.17 -5.46
N ASN A 181 -1.57 -14.07 -4.74
CA ASN A 181 -0.59 -14.97 -5.35
C ASN A 181 -1.23 -16.03 -6.28
N GLN A 182 -2.49 -16.36 -6.05
CA GLN A 182 -3.27 -17.28 -6.88
C GLN A 182 -3.96 -16.59 -8.07
N SER A 183 -4.14 -15.26 -7.99
CA SER A 183 -4.65 -14.45 -9.09
C SER A 183 -3.67 -14.55 -10.26
N LYS A 184 -4.12 -15.11 -11.38
CA LYS A 184 -3.32 -15.18 -12.61
C LYS A 184 -3.30 -13.78 -13.24
N ASN A 185 -2.15 -13.37 -13.78
CA ASN A 185 -2.09 -12.33 -14.80
C ASN A 185 -3.06 -12.78 -15.92
N GLN A 186 -4.22 -12.14 -16.03
CA GLN A 186 -5.12 -12.33 -17.18
C GLN A 186 -4.56 -11.56 -18.37
#